data_AF-A0AA51C864-F1
#
_entry.id   AF-A0AA51C864-F1
#
_cell.length_a   1.000
_cell.length_b   1.000
_cell.length_c   1.000
_cell.angle_alpha   90.00
_cell.angle_beta   90.00
_cell.angle_gamma   90.00
#
_symmetry.space_group_name_H-M   'P 1'
#
loop_
_entity.id
_entity.type
_entity.pdbx_description
1 polymer ?
#
loop_
_entity_poly.entity_id
_entity_poly.type
_entity_poly.pdbx_seq_one_letter_code
_entity_poly.pdbx_strand_id
1 'polypeptide(L)'
;MNTFSMYDVLSHCVWVTLLTSLPVLLVAMIVGLIIGILQTATSIQEQTLIFIPKIVAVLVALVLFGPWMFGRIGELTQFLLGQLEKFVQ
;
A
#
# COMPACT_ATOMS: atom_id res chain seq x y z
N MET A 1 -14.02 10.14 -28.96
CA MET A 1 -13.08 9.43 -28.06
C MET A 1 -12.29 10.49 -27.30
N ASN A 2 -12.76 10.87 -26.12
CA ASN A 2 -12.32 12.09 -25.43
C ASN A 2 -11.10 11.76 -24.55
N THR A 3 -9.98 12.47 -24.72
CA THR A 3 -8.77 12.35 -23.87
C THR A 3 -9.06 12.48 -22.37
N PHE A 4 -10.18 13.13 -22.02
CA PHE A 4 -10.74 13.18 -20.67
C PHE A 4 -10.94 11.80 -20.03
N SER A 5 -11.40 10.79 -20.78
CA SER A 5 -11.64 9.45 -20.23
C SER A 5 -10.34 8.76 -19.78
N MET A 6 -9.22 9.06 -20.43
CA MET A 6 -7.93 8.43 -20.10
C MET A 6 -7.30 9.05 -18.86
N TYR A 7 -7.47 10.37 -18.69
CA TYR A 7 -7.06 11.07 -17.47
C TYR A 7 -7.85 10.58 -16.24
N ASP A 8 -9.16 10.38 -16.39
CA ASP A 8 -10.02 9.90 -15.30
C ASP A 8 -9.63 8.49 -14.86
N VAL A 9 -9.34 7.58 -15.80
CA VAL A 9 -8.83 6.23 -15.51
C VAL A 9 -7.50 6.31 -14.77
N LEU A 10 -6.57 7.16 -15.24
CA LEU A 10 -5.25 7.30 -14.61
C LEU A 10 -5.36 7.82 -13.17
N SER A 11 -6.16 8.87 -12.97
CA SER A 11 -6.44 9.46 -11.66
C SER A 11 -7.05 8.42 -10.70
N HIS A 12 -8.00 7.63 -11.20
CA HIS A 12 -8.63 6.57 -10.42
C HIS A 12 -7.63 5.48 -10.00
N CYS A 13 -6.77 5.02 -10.91
CA CYS A 13 -5.72 4.04 -10.59
C CYS A 13 -4.78 4.55 -9.49
N VAL A 14 -4.34 5.81 -9.59
CA VAL A 14 -3.47 6.44 -8.58
C VAL A 14 -4.18 6.52 -7.24
N TRP A 15 -5.46 6.93 -7.23
CA TRP A 15 -6.26 7.04 -6.01
C TRP A 15 -6.43 5.69 -5.31
N VAL A 16 -6.78 4.64 -6.06
CA VAL A 16 -6.92 3.28 -5.52
C VAL A 16 -5.59 2.77 -4.96
N THR A 17 -4.48 3.02 -5.64
CA THR A 17 -3.13 2.62 -5.18
C THR A 17 -2.74 3.33 -3.90
N LEU A 18 -3.00 4.65 -3.82
CA LEU A 18 -2.75 5.45 -2.61
C LEU A 18 -3.58 4.95 -1.43
N LEU A 19 -4.89 4.77 -1.62
CA LEU A 19 -5.79 4.30 -0.57
C LEU A 19 -5.39 2.90 -0.08
N THR A 20 -5.00 2.02 -1.00
CA THR A 20 -4.62 0.63 -0.71
C THR A 20 -3.29 0.54 0.06
N SER A 21 -2.33 1.42 -0.25
CA SER A 21 -1.01 1.44 0.41
C SER A 21 -0.99 2.20 1.74
N LEU A 22 -1.93 3.13 1.96
CA LEU A 22 -2.04 3.95 3.17
C LEU A 22 -1.98 3.17 4.50
N PRO A 23 -2.78 2.09 4.72
CA PRO A 23 -2.77 1.40 6.01
C PRO A 23 -1.43 0.71 6.30
N VAL A 24 -0.80 0.10 5.29
CA VAL A 24 0.50 -0.56 5.45
C VAL A 24 1.60 0.47 5.71
N LEU A 25 1.55 1.61 5.01
CA LEU A 25 2.46 2.73 5.22
C LEU A 25 2.38 3.28 6.64
N LEU A 26 1.16 3.51 7.16
CA LEU A 26 0.96 4.01 8.53
C LEU A 26 1.54 3.05 9.57
N VAL A 27 1.31 1.74 9.43
CA VAL A 27 1.89 0.75 10.35
C VAL A 27 3.41 0.75 10.27
N ALA A 28 3.98 0.77 9.05
CA ALA A 28 5.42 0.82 8.85
C ALA A 28 6.04 2.10 9.45
N MET A 29 5.34 3.23 9.36
CA MET A 29 5.79 4.50 9.93
C MET A 29 5.81 4.49 11.46
N ILE A 30 4.71 4.06 12.09
CA ILE A 30 4.58 4.00 13.55
C ILE A 30 5.63 3.06 14.13
N VAL A 31 5.77 1.87 13.57
CA VAL A 31 6.74 0.88 14.06
C VAL A 31 8.17 1.33 13.80
N GLY A 32 8.45 1.93 12.64
CA GLY A 32 9.76 2.51 12.34
C GLY A 32 10.14 3.61 13.34
N LEU A 33 9.18 4.47 13.71
CA LEU A 33 9.40 5.52 14.70
C LEU A 33 9.70 4.94 16.09
N ILE A 34 8.88 3.99 16.56
CA ILE A 34 9.05 3.35 17.87
C ILE A 34 10.42 2.68 17.96
N ILE A 35 10.79 1.89 16.95
CA ILE A 35 12.08 1.19 16.92
C ILE A 35 13.24 2.20 16.86
N GLY A 36 13.13 3.27 16.07
CA GLY A 36 14.17 4.32 15.99
C GLY A 36 14.41 5.04 17.32
N ILE A 37 13.34 5.29 18.08
CA ILE A 37 13.45 5.87 19.43
C ILE A 37 14.12 4.87 20.37
N LEU A 38 13.74 3.60 20.35
CA LEU A 38 14.33 2.56 21.20
C LEU A 38 15.82 2.34 20.88
N GLN A 39 16.19 2.36 19.60
CA GLN A 39 17.57 2.28 19.14
C GLN A 39 18.42 3.43 19.68
N THR A 40 17.87 4.65 19.66
CA THR A 40 18.55 5.85 20.17
C THR A 40 18.65 5.82 21.70
N ALA A 41 17.57 5.46 22.38
CA ALA A 41 17.48 5.46 23.85
C ALA A 41 18.37 4.40 24.51
N THR A 42 18.58 3.25 23.86
CA THR A 42 19.41 2.16 24.42
C THR A 42 20.85 2.15 23.92
N SER A 43 21.23 3.08 23.02
CA SER A 43 22.56 3.15 22.37
C SER A 43 22.99 1.84 21.67
N ILE A 44 22.07 0.90 21.44
CA ILE A 44 22.34 -0.36 20.74
C ILE A 44 22.02 -0.14 19.26
N GLN A 45 23.06 -0.07 18.42
CA GLN A 45 22.95 0.08 16.95
C GLN A 45 23.19 -1.24 16.21
N GLU A 46 22.76 -2.36 16.80
CA GLU A 46 22.81 -3.68 16.16
C GLU A 46 21.79 -3.75 15.01
N GLN A 47 22.28 -3.74 13.77
CA GLN A 47 21.43 -3.66 12.56
C GLN A 47 20.42 -4.81 12.45
N THR A 48 20.73 -5.98 12.99
CA THR A 48 19.86 -7.17 12.96
C THR A 48 18.63 -7.02 13.87
N LEU A 49 18.79 -6.39 15.04
CA LEU A 49 17.70 -6.19 16.02
C LEU A 49 16.65 -5.19 15.52
N ILE A 50 17.04 -4.26 14.65
CA ILE A 50 16.14 -3.26 14.06
C ILE A 50 15.31 -3.87 12.93
N PHE A 51 15.89 -4.82 12.21
CA PHE A 51 15.31 -5.38 11.00
C PHE A 51 14.15 -6.34 11.29
N ILE A 52 14.31 -7.21 12.31
CA ILE A 52 13.34 -8.28 12.60
C ILE A 52 11.99 -7.73 13.07
N PRO A 53 11.89 -6.84 14.08
CA PRO A 53 10.60 -6.36 14.57
C PRO A 53 9.85 -5.55 13.51
N LYS A 54 10.58 -4.82 12.65
CA LYS A 54 10.01 -4.07 11.53
C LYS A 54 9.38 -4.99 10.50
N ILE A 55 10.05 -6.09 10.12
CA ILE A 55 9.50 -7.09 9.19
C ILE A 55 8.23 -7.72 9.78
N VAL A 56 8.27 -8.15 11.04
CA VAL A 56 7.12 -8.80 11.69
C VAL A 56 5.91 -7.86 11.69
N ALA A 57 6.10 -6.58 11.99
CA ALA A 57 5.02 -5.61 11.96
C ALA A 57 4.41 -5.42 10.56
N VAL A 58 5.24 -5.33 9.52
CA VAL A 58 4.77 -5.20 8.13
C VAL A 58 4.04 -6.47 7.69
N LEU A 59 4.53 -7.66 8.06
CA LEU A 59 3.86 -8.93 7.78
C LEU A 59 2.49 -9.02 8.45
N VAL A 60 2.40 -8.65 9.73
CA VAL A 60 1.12 -8.60 10.46
C VAL A 60 0.16 -7.62 9.78
N ALA A 61 0.64 -6.43 9.40
CA ALA A 61 -0.17 -5.46 8.66
C ALA A 61 -0.68 -6.04 7.33
N LEU A 62 0.18 -6.72 6.57
CA LEU A 62 -0.20 -7.35 5.31
C LEU A 62 -1.21 -8.48 5.50
N VAL A 63 -1.13 -9.26 6.57
CA VAL A 63 -2.12 -10.31 6.84
C VAL A 63 -3.47 -9.71 7.22
N LEU A 64 -3.47 -8.65 8.05
CA LEU A 64 -4.70 -8.00 8.50
C LEU A 64 -5.38 -7.20 7.38
N PHE A 65 -4.61 -6.41 6.62
CA PHE A 65 -5.13 -5.56 5.54
C PHE A 65 -5.18 -6.28 4.18
N GLY A 66 -4.55 -7.45 4.05
CA GLY A 66 -4.45 -8.22 2.82
C GLY A 66 -5.79 -8.45 2.13
N PRO A 67 -6.80 -9.03 2.80
CA PRO A 67 -8.11 -9.28 2.19
C PRO A 67 -8.75 -8.02 1.60
N TRP A 68 -8.64 -6.89 2.31
CA TRP A 68 -9.15 -5.61 1.86
C TRP A 68 -8.36 -5.06 0.66
N MET A 69 -7.02 -5.16 0.68
CA MET A 69 -6.17 -4.74 -0.43
C MET A 69 -6.45 -5.55 -1.70
N PHE A 70 -6.60 -6.87 -1.58
CA PHE A 70 -6.97 -7.73 -2.70
C PHE A 70 -8.35 -7.38 -3.27
N GLY A 71 -9.31 -7.03 -2.43
CA GLY A 71 -10.63 -6.55 -2.88
C GLY A 71 -10.51 -5.28 -3.74
N ARG A 72 -9.71 -4.29 -3.31
CA ARG A 72 -9.48 -3.05 -4.06
C ARG A 72 -8.82 -3.27 -5.42
N ILE A 73 -7.84 -4.17 -5.48
CA ILE A 73 -7.17 -4.52 -6.75
C ILE A 73 -8.14 -5.27 -7.68
N GLY A 74 -8.99 -6.14 -7.13
CA GLY A 74 -10.05 -6.82 -7.88
C GLY A 74 -11.04 -5.84 -8.51
N GLU A 75 -11.54 -4.87 -7.72
CA GLU A 75 -12.41 -3.78 -8.20
C GLU A 75 -11.75 -2.98 -9.33
N LEU A 76 -10.48 -2.60 -9.14
CA LEU A 76 -9.72 -1.87 -10.15
C LEU A 76 -9.57 -2.67 -11.45
N THR A 77 -9.33 -3.98 -11.34
CA THR A 77 -9.16 -4.86 -12.50
C THR A 77 -10.47 -4.96 -13.29
N GLN A 78 -11.60 -5.16 -12.61
CA GLN A 78 -12.92 -5.17 -13.26
C GLN A 78 -13.24 -3.83 -13.92
N PHE A 79 -12.92 -2.72 -13.26
CA PHE A 79 -13.08 -1.38 -13.83
C PHE A 79 -12.26 -1.20 -15.12
N LEU A 80 -10.98 -1.57 -15.10
CA LEU A 80 -10.09 -1.44 -16.25
C LEU A 80 -10.53 -2.31 -17.44
N LEU A 81 -10.94 -3.55 -17.18
CA LEU A 81 -11.47 -4.44 -18.22
C LEU A 81 -12.76 -3.88 -18.84
N GLY A 82 -13.67 -3.37 -18.03
CA GLY A 82 -14.91 -2.75 -18.53
C GLY A 82 -14.68 -1.45 -19.31
N GLN A 83 -13.61 -0.70 -19.01
CA GLN A 83 -13.18 0.43 -19.84
C GLN A 83 -12.62 -0.07 -21.18
N LEU A 84 -11.81 -1.13 -21.18
CA LEU A 84 -11.20 -1.68 -22.39
C LEU A 84 -12.25 -2.19 -23.40
N GLU A 85 -13.29 -2.89 -22.94
CA GLU A 85 -14.40 -3.33 -23.81
C GLU A 85 -15.09 -2.16 -24.52
N LYS A 86 -15.25 -1.01 -23.83
CA LYS A 86 -15.83 0.21 -24.41
C LYS A 86 -14.93 0.93 -25.40
N PHE A 87 -13.62 0.67 -25.40
CA PHE A 87 -12.68 1.24 -26.37
C PHE A 87 -12.54 0.39 -27.63
N VAL A 88 -12.89 -0.89 -27.56
CA VAL A 88 -12.82 -1.83 -28.68
C VAL A 88 -14.09 -1.78 -29.56
N GLN A 89 -15.23 -1.34 -29.00
CA GLN A 89 -16.46 -1.03 -29.73
C GLN A 89 -16.50 0.42 -30.20
#